data_AF-A0A8H7KKS8-F1
#
_entry.id   AF-A0A8H7KKS8-F1
#
_cell.length_a   1.000
_cell.length_b   1.000
_cell.length_c   1.000
_cell.angle_alpha   90.00
_cell.angle_beta   90.00
_cell.angle_gamma   90.00
#
_symmetry.space_group_name_H-M   'P 1'
#
loop_
_entity.id
_entity.type
_entity.pdbx_description
1 polymer ?
#
loop_
_entity_poly.entity_id
_entity_poly.type
_entity_poly.pdbx_seq_one_letter_code
_entity_poly.pdbx_strand_id
1 'polypeptide(L)'
;MLMNAPHPSNTLTAADPIKRAYEYLNQVRAQLLNNREVYDRFLEVMGRFKEQSLERLEVMERVAELFAGHHQLLSGFNQFLPKGYRLEPSDDPSHLNHVVIITPEGRRECQN
;
A
#
# COMPACT_ATOMS: atom_id res chain seq x y z
N MET A 1 -23.31 45.78 -8.85
CA MET A 1 -22.04 45.13 -9.23
C MET A 1 -21.45 44.49 -7.99
N LEU A 2 -21.65 43.18 -7.81
CA LEU A 2 -20.99 42.41 -6.75
C LEU A 2 -20.22 41.27 -7.42
N MET A 3 -18.90 41.48 -7.45
CA MET A 3 -17.84 40.57 -7.85
C MET A 3 -18.07 39.13 -7.36
N ASN A 4 -18.40 38.24 -8.30
CA ASN A 4 -18.31 36.78 -8.13
C ASN A 4 -17.26 36.24 -9.10
N ALA A 5 -16.03 36.11 -8.61
CA ALA A 5 -15.03 35.12 -9.03
C ALA A 5 -13.80 35.26 -8.13
N PRO A 6 -12.98 34.21 -7.90
CA PRO A 6 -13.27 32.78 -7.97
C PRO A 6 -12.84 32.06 -6.68
N HIS A 7 -13.59 31.06 -6.22
CA HIS A 7 -13.04 30.03 -5.33
C HIS A 7 -13.40 28.66 -5.88
N PRO A 8 -12.44 27.73 -5.85
CA PRO A 8 -12.52 26.46 -6.53
C PRO A 8 -13.58 25.58 -5.86
N SER A 9 -14.77 25.53 -6.44
CA SER A 9 -15.67 24.38 -6.30
C SER A 9 -15.12 23.18 -7.09
N ASN A 10 -13.81 22.95 -7.01
CA ASN A 10 -13.29 21.61 -7.01
C ASN A 10 -13.04 21.32 -5.53
N THR A 11 -14.11 21.00 -4.81
CA THR A 11 -13.96 20.13 -3.65
C THR A 11 -13.32 18.88 -4.22
N LEU A 12 -11.99 18.85 -4.24
CA LEU A 12 -11.19 17.71 -4.61
C LEU A 12 -11.53 16.68 -3.55
N THR A 13 -12.60 15.93 -3.81
CA THR A 13 -13.15 14.93 -2.92
C THR A 13 -11.99 14.06 -2.54
N ALA A 14 -11.58 14.16 -1.27
CA ALA A 14 -10.46 13.44 -0.71
C ALA A 14 -10.67 11.90 -0.71
N ALA A 15 -11.68 11.41 -1.42
CA ALA A 15 -12.23 10.07 -1.36
C ALA A 15 -12.57 9.50 -2.75
N ASP A 16 -11.90 9.93 -3.83
CA ASP A 16 -11.93 9.14 -5.05
C ASP A 16 -10.95 7.96 -4.91
N PRO A 17 -11.43 6.72 -4.74
CA PRO A 17 -10.56 5.57 -4.51
C PRO A 17 -9.68 5.28 -5.73
N ILE A 18 -10.15 5.64 -6.93
CA ILE A 18 -9.41 5.44 -8.18
C ILE A 18 -8.23 6.43 -8.24
N LYS A 19 -8.46 7.70 -7.86
CA LYS A 19 -7.38 8.69 -7.76
C LYS A 19 -6.32 8.26 -6.76
N ARG A 20 -6.73 7.79 -5.58
CA ARG A 20 -5.79 7.27 -4.56
C ARG A 20 -5.01 6.06 -5.04
N ALA A 21 -5.67 5.12 -5.73
CA ALA A 21 -5.01 3.97 -6.37
C ALA A 21 -3.97 4.42 -7.40
N TYR A 22 -4.31 5.38 -8.24
CA TYR A 22 -3.41 5.92 -9.24
C TYR A 22 -2.18 6.59 -8.61
N GLU A 23 -2.36 7.46 -7.61
CA GLU A 23 -1.25 8.11 -6.91
C GLU A 23 -0.36 7.10 -6.17
N TYR A 24 -0.95 6.03 -5.62
CA TYR A 24 -0.20 4.94 -5.01
C TYR A 24 0.64 4.16 -6.03
N LEU A 25 0.06 3.77 -7.16
CA LEU A 25 0.79 3.11 -8.24
C LEU A 25 1.94 3.97 -8.78
N ASN A 26 1.74 5.28 -8.87
CA ASN A 26 2.80 6.20 -9.29
C ASN A 26 3.96 6.24 -8.29
N GLN A 27 3.67 6.22 -6.98
CA GLN A 27 4.69 6.15 -5.93
C GLN A 27 5.44 4.81 -5.93
N VAL A 28 4.72 3.69 -6.02
CA VAL A 28 5.30 2.34 -6.16
C VAL A 28 6.23 2.31 -7.36
N ARG A 29 5.77 2.80 -8.51
CA ARG A 29 6.59 2.89 -9.72
C ARG A 29 7.85 3.73 -9.48
N ALA A 30 7.74 4.91 -8.88
CA ALA A 30 8.87 5.81 -8.64
C ALA A 30 9.91 5.22 -7.68
N GLN A 31 9.47 4.59 -6.58
CA GLN A 31 10.36 3.93 -5.61
C GLN A 31 11.02 2.68 -6.20
N LEU A 32 10.29 1.92 -7.02
CA LEU A 32 10.78 0.69 -7.64
C LEU A 32 11.40 0.92 -9.02
N LEU A 33 11.63 2.17 -9.45
CA LEU A 33 12.33 2.50 -10.71
C LEU A 33 13.70 1.83 -10.76
N ASN A 34 14.38 1.75 -9.62
CA ASN A 34 15.70 1.15 -9.49
C ASN A 34 15.65 -0.38 -9.33
N ASN A 35 14.48 -0.94 -9.01
CA ASN A 35 14.26 -2.35 -8.67
C ASN A 35 13.08 -2.92 -9.46
N ARG A 36 13.29 -3.09 -10.78
CA ARG A 36 12.26 -3.62 -11.69
C ARG A 36 11.71 -4.99 -11.27
N GLU A 37 12.54 -5.83 -10.67
CA GLU A 37 12.13 -7.17 -10.19
C GLU A 37 11.05 -7.09 -9.11
N VAL A 38 11.17 -6.13 -8.18
CA VAL A 38 10.17 -5.93 -7.11
C VAL A 38 8.85 -5.41 -7.68
N TYR A 39 8.91 -4.53 -8.69
CA TYR A 39 7.71 -4.03 -9.38
C TYR A 39 6.99 -5.17 -10.11
N ASP A 40 7.73 -6.04 -10.82
CA ASP A 40 7.17 -7.19 -11.52
C ASP A 40 6.50 -8.18 -10.56
N ARG A 41 7.17 -8.50 -9.44
CA ARG A 41 6.61 -9.31 -8.35
C ARG A 41 5.35 -8.69 -7.76
N PHE A 42 5.31 -7.38 -7.55
CA PHE A 42 4.11 -6.71 -7.05
C PHE A 42 2.94 -6.84 -8.04
N LEU A 43 3.19 -6.72 -9.35
CA LEU A 43 2.18 -6.95 -10.38
C LEU A 43 1.70 -8.40 -10.41
N GLU A 44 2.59 -9.37 -10.22
CA GLU A 44 2.23 -10.80 -10.11
C GLU A 44 1.27 -11.01 -8.94
N VAL A 45 1.59 -10.49 -7.76
CA VAL A 45 0.74 -10.59 -6.56
C VAL A 45 -0.62 -9.93 -6.79
N MET A 46 -0.65 -8.74 -7.41
CA MET A 46 -1.88 -8.04 -7.77
C MET A 46 -2.71 -8.80 -8.80
N GLY A 47 -2.06 -9.47 -9.75
CA GLY A 47 -2.72 -10.33 -10.73
C GLY A 47 -3.43 -11.50 -10.05
N ARG A 48 -2.71 -12.24 -9.20
CA ARG A 48 -3.28 -13.38 -8.48
C ARG A 48 -4.37 -12.98 -7.48
N PHE A 49 -4.29 -11.78 -6.89
CA PHE A 49 -5.38 -11.22 -6.09
C PHE A 49 -6.63 -10.95 -6.94
N LYS A 50 -6.46 -10.43 -8.16
CA LYS A 50 -7.57 -10.17 -9.08
C LYS A 50 -8.22 -11.46 -9.59
N GLU A 51 -7.44 -12.52 -9.74
CA GLU A 51 -7.92 -13.87 -10.07
C GLU A 51 -8.55 -14.60 -8.87
N GLN A 52 -8.64 -13.95 -7.70
CA GLN A 52 -9.08 -14.55 -6.43
C GLN A 52 -8.27 -15.80 -6.04
N SER A 53 -7.06 -15.93 -6.59
CA SER A 53 -6.18 -17.07 -6.36
C SER A 53 -5.30 -16.87 -5.13
N LEU A 54 -4.95 -15.62 -4.80
CA LEU A 54 -4.38 -15.24 -3.52
C LEU A 54 -5.44 -14.59 -2.62
N GLU A 55 -5.49 -15.03 -1.37
CA GLU A 55 -6.30 -14.38 -0.34
C GLU A 55 -5.64 -13.09 0.16
N ARG A 56 -6.43 -12.24 0.82
CA ARG A 56 -5.96 -10.96 1.40
C ARG A 56 -4.71 -11.14 2.27
N LEU A 57 -4.69 -12.20 3.08
CA LEU A 57 -3.55 -12.52 3.96
C LEU A 57 -2.27 -12.75 3.15
N GLU A 58 -2.30 -13.67 2.18
CA GLU A 58 -1.12 -13.94 1.34
C GLU A 58 -0.67 -12.72 0.53
N VAL A 59 -1.61 -11.92 0.02
CA VAL A 59 -1.27 -10.66 -0.66
C VAL A 59 -0.53 -9.72 0.29
N MET A 60 -1.00 -9.59 1.53
CA MET A 60 -0.37 -8.74 2.53
C MET A 60 1.03 -9.25 2.89
N GLU A 61 1.23 -10.56 3.04
CA GLU A 61 2.55 -11.17 3.29
C GLU A 61 3.53 -10.89 2.15
N ARG A 62 3.11 -11.12 0.89
CA ARG A 62 3.96 -10.84 -0.26
C ARG A 62 4.27 -9.36 -0.42
N VAL A 63 3.29 -8.49 -0.18
CA VAL A 63 3.48 -7.03 -0.22
C VAL A 63 4.39 -6.55 0.92
N ALA A 64 4.28 -7.16 2.10
CA ALA A 64 5.12 -6.90 3.26
C ALA A 64 6.59 -7.23 2.97
N GLU A 65 6.87 -8.41 2.40
CA GLU A 65 8.23 -8.79 1.99
C GLU A 65 8.77 -7.89 0.86
N LEU A 66 7.95 -7.61 -0.16
CA LEU A 66 8.36 -6.80 -1.31
C LEU A 66 8.67 -5.35 -0.93
N PHE A 67 7.95 -4.80 0.04
CA PHE A 67 8.12 -3.44 0.53
C PHE A 67 8.87 -3.38 1.86
N ALA A 68 9.52 -4.46 2.27
CA ALA A 68 10.47 -4.45 3.38
C ALA A 68 11.54 -3.37 3.10
N GLY A 69 11.76 -2.49 4.08
CA GLY A 69 12.63 -1.32 3.94
C GLY A 69 12.00 -0.09 3.23
N HIS A 70 10.78 -0.19 2.71
CA HIS A 70 10.07 0.91 2.03
C HIS A 70 8.80 1.34 2.78
N HIS A 71 8.99 2.04 3.91
CA HIS A 71 7.90 2.41 4.82
C HIS A 71 6.80 3.24 4.14
N GLN A 72 7.15 4.07 3.15
CA GLN A 72 6.19 4.87 2.40
C GLN A 72 5.20 4.01 1.60
N LEU A 73 5.66 2.89 1.04
CA LEU A 73 4.83 1.98 0.24
C LEU A 73 3.86 1.21 1.14
N LEU A 74 4.35 0.67 2.27
CA LEU A 74 3.50 -0.01 3.26
C LEU A 74 2.39 0.91 3.79
N SER A 75 2.74 2.15 4.16
CA SER A 75 1.75 3.13 4.62
C SER A 75 0.74 3.51 3.53
N GLY A 76 1.19 3.56 2.27
CA GLY A 76 0.29 3.76 1.14
C GLY A 76 -0.65 2.58 0.92
N PHE A 77 -0.24 1.34 1.21
CA PHE A 77 -1.09 0.16 1.09
C PHE A 77 -2.20 0.10 2.15
N ASN A 78 -1.94 0.64 3.34
CA ASN A 78 -2.90 0.70 4.45
C ASN A 78 -4.23 1.41 4.11
N GLN A 79 -4.24 2.30 3.11
CA GLN A 79 -5.47 2.96 2.67
C GLN A 79 -6.37 2.07 1.80
N PHE A 80 -5.83 0.99 1.23
CA PHE A 80 -6.56 0.01 0.43
C PHE A 80 -7.06 -1.17 1.27
N LEU A 81 -6.62 -1.24 2.52
CA LEU A 81 -6.98 -2.28 3.46
C LEU A 81 -8.23 -1.87 4.26
N PRO A 82 -9.20 -2.78 4.47
CA PRO A 82 -10.35 -2.51 5.32
C PRO A 82 -9.91 -2.31 6.77
N LYS A 83 -10.76 -1.61 7.55
CA LYS A 83 -10.48 -1.31 8.96
C LYS A 83 -10.13 -2.59 9.74
N GLY A 84 -8.98 -2.56 10.42
CA GLY A 84 -8.45 -3.71 11.17
C GLY A 84 -7.27 -4.41 10.50
N TYR A 85 -7.02 -4.13 9.21
CA TYR A 85 -5.85 -4.63 8.49
C TYR A 85 -4.81 -3.53 8.30
N ARG A 86 -3.57 -3.79 8.71
CA ARG A 86 -2.48 -2.81 8.61
C ARG A 86 -1.14 -3.51 8.40
N LEU A 87 -0.30 -2.93 7.56
CA LEU A 87 1.10 -3.28 7.39
C LEU A 87 1.95 -2.23 8.10
N GLU A 88 2.76 -2.66 9.06
CA GLU A 88 3.70 -1.79 9.77
C GLU A 88 5.13 -2.36 9.66
N PRO A 89 6.12 -1.54 9.31
CA PRO A 89 7.51 -1.96 9.40
C PRO A 89 7.91 -2.16 10.87
N SER A 90 8.79 -3.13 11.14
CA SER A 90 9.43 -3.24 12.46
C SER A 90 10.33 -2.04 12.70
N ASP A 91 10.22 -1.47 13.90
CA ASP A 91 11.13 -0.41 14.40
C ASP A 91 12.46 -0.99 14.92
N ASP A 92 12.51 -2.32 15.13
CA ASP A 92 13.68 -3.00 15.67
C ASP A 92 14.89 -2.93 14.72
N PRO A 93 16.01 -2.33 15.15
CA PRO A 93 17.21 -2.22 14.32
C PRO A 93 17.85 -3.59 14.01
N SER A 94 17.53 -4.61 14.80
CA SER A 94 17.94 -6.01 14.57
C SER A 94 17.11 -6.71 13.49
N HIS A 95 15.93 -6.18 13.16
CA HIS A 95 14.97 -6.75 12.21
C HIS A 95 14.64 -5.73 11.11
N LEU A 96 15.67 -5.12 10.53
CA LEU A 96 15.58 -4.01 9.58
C LEU A 96 14.74 -4.31 8.32
N ASN A 97 14.43 -5.59 8.06
CA ASN A 97 13.63 -6.05 6.93
C ASN A 97 12.32 -6.76 7.34
N HIS A 98 11.89 -6.66 8.60
CA HIS A 98 10.66 -7.30 9.06
C HIS A 98 9.46 -6.34 8.94
N VAL A 99 8.34 -6.87 8.48
CA VAL A 99 7.06 -6.15 8.38
C VAL A 99 5.99 -6.95 9.11
N VAL A 100 5.29 -6.28 10.01
CA VAL A 100 4.25 -6.82 10.87
C VAL A 100 2.90 -6.64 10.20
N ILE A 101 2.12 -7.73 10.16
CA ILE A 101 0.76 -7.71 9.63
C ILE A 101 -0.23 -7.68 10.80
N ILE A 102 -0.95 -6.58 10.91
CA ILE A 102 -2.04 -6.43 11.86
C ILE A 102 -3.32 -6.88 11.15
N THR A 103 -4.02 -7.84 11.74
CA THR A 103 -5.33 -8.30 11.29
C THR A 103 -6.35 -8.14 12.43
N PRO A 104 -7.66 -8.05 12.14
CA PRO A 104 -8.67 -7.95 13.20
C PRO A 104 -8.77 -9.21 14.07
N GLU A 105 -8.22 -10.35 13.62
CA GLU A 105 -8.12 -11.59 14.41
C GLU A 105 -6.87 -11.61 15.32
N GLY A 106 -5.88 -10.73 15.12
CA GLY A 106 -4.65 -10.67 15.91
C GLY A 106 -3.43 -10.13 15.13
N ARG A 107 -2.31 -9.91 15.84
CA ARG A 107 -1.00 -9.57 15.25
C ARG A 107 -0.33 -10.84 14.73
N ARG A 108 0.03 -10.87 13.44
CA ARG A 108 0.84 -11.93 12.84
C ARG A 108 2.19 -11.34 12.43
N GLU A 109 3.25 -11.98 12.89
CA GLU A 109 4.62 -11.63 12.49
C GLU A 109 5.05 -12.62 11.41
N CYS A 110 5.36 -12.14 10.21
CA CYS A 110 5.89 -12.98 9.13
C CYS A 110 7.34 -13.34 9.47
N GLN A 111 7.52 -14.31 10.38
CA GLN A 111 8.83 -14.80 10.77
C GLN A 111 9.38 -15.67 9.64
N ASN A 112 10.39 -15.19 8.92
CA ASN A 112 11.30 -16.04 8.16
C ASN A 112 12.57 -16.27 8.98
#